data_AF-A0A1B6GPC5-F1
#
_entry.id   AF-A0A1B6GPC5-F1
#
_cell.length_a   1.000
_cell.length_b   1.000
_cell.length_c   1.000
_cell.angle_alpha   90.00
_cell.angle_beta   90.00
_cell.angle_gamma   90.00
#
_symmetry.space_group_name_H-M   'P 1'
#
loop_
_entity.id
_entity.type
_entity.pdbx_description
1 polymer ?
#
loop_
_entity_poly.entity_id
_entity_poly.type
_entity_poly.pdbx_seq_one_letter_code
_entity_poly.pdbx_strand_id
1 'polypeptide(L)'
;MEIINTTVLELCSHGGLLGVSNATGNCSWLLLDPSGAPPLSSTPETRLHRPTPTQVWMFGGLSVALISLSGIFGAVLWPIFNSPFYPHVMRVLIGLAVGSLSSTAIFQLIPEGFSLKENDPHHEYLKVAMYTWFSFWVLFSVEALTKIVFGGNKSKTKNGPKVNANGNTCGSLGIKEFELNGLLSTSGQAKRASLTMTETSQKVATVAWIIIFGDGLHNFIDGMSIGAGYSHSIGTGISISIGIACEEFPHELGDFAILIQSGMSLQRAMLYNFLSACTSFVGLVLGIMLGELEGSTYIFAFAGGLFLYVSLTHLIPELQDMLKESLQRGQCQALLSFVLQNVGILSGSALLYCLTRYSDSIVVDYVG
;
A
#
# COMPACT_ATOMS: atom_id res chain seq x y z
N MET A 1 -60.87 -7.32 -28.53
CA MET A 1 -60.21 -6.65 -29.67
C MET A 1 -60.09 -5.20 -29.26
N GLU A 2 -59.13 -4.95 -28.37
CA GLU A 2 -59.04 -3.75 -27.54
C GLU A 2 -57.80 -2.92 -27.91
N ILE A 3 -58.07 -1.63 -28.13
CA ILE A 3 -57.25 -0.46 -27.78
C ILE A 3 -55.94 -0.29 -28.56
N ILE A 4 -56.03 0.54 -29.60
CA ILE A 4 -54.92 1.39 -30.08
C ILE A 4 -54.57 2.32 -28.92
N ASN A 5 -53.45 2.08 -28.23
CA ASN A 5 -52.89 3.04 -27.29
C ASN A 5 -51.72 3.77 -27.95
N THR A 6 -52.00 5.00 -28.34
CA THR A 6 -51.09 5.97 -28.94
C THR A 6 -49.96 6.26 -27.97
N THR A 7 -48.76 5.71 -28.20
CA THR A 7 -47.56 6.12 -27.45
C THR A 7 -46.97 7.32 -28.17
N VAL A 8 -47.23 8.51 -27.63
CA VAL A 8 -46.61 9.76 -28.06
C VAL A 8 -45.11 9.68 -27.77
N LEU A 9 -44.28 9.65 -28.82
CA LEU A 9 -42.83 9.81 -28.71
C LEU A 9 -42.54 11.31 -28.56
N GLU A 10 -42.15 11.77 -27.38
CA GLU A 10 -41.68 13.14 -27.18
C GLU A 10 -40.24 13.31 -27.69
N LEU A 11 -40.00 14.40 -28.42
CA LEU A 11 -38.67 14.77 -28.95
C LEU A 11 -37.87 15.50 -27.87
N CYS A 12 -36.69 14.97 -27.53
CA CYS A 12 -35.72 15.54 -26.60
C CYS A 12 -34.69 16.40 -27.37
N SER A 13 -34.36 17.60 -26.89
CA SER A 13 -33.29 18.45 -27.46
C SER A 13 -32.36 18.99 -26.37
N HIS A 14 -31.07 18.68 -26.46
CA HIS A 14 -30.04 19.24 -25.60
C HIS A 14 -28.75 19.47 -26.40
N GLY A 15 -28.19 20.68 -26.35
CA GLY A 15 -26.92 21.01 -27.02
C GLY A 15 -26.91 20.82 -28.55
N GLY A 16 -28.07 20.84 -29.23
CA GLY A 16 -28.17 20.68 -30.69
C GLY A 16 -28.36 19.25 -31.19
N LEU A 17 -28.52 18.26 -30.31
CA LEU A 17 -28.84 16.87 -30.65
C LEU A 17 -30.34 16.60 -30.47
N LEU A 18 -30.95 15.89 -31.43
CA LEU A 18 -32.35 15.41 -31.36
C LEU A 18 -32.37 13.95 -30.92
N GLY A 19 -33.16 13.62 -29.90
CA GLY A 19 -33.33 12.27 -29.38
C GLY A 19 -34.80 11.89 -29.20
N VAL A 20 -35.07 10.59 -29.05
CA VAL A 20 -36.43 10.05 -28.84
C VAL A 20 -36.54 9.52 -27.41
N SER A 21 -37.59 9.95 -26.69
CA SER A 21 -37.84 9.54 -25.30
C SER A 21 -38.76 8.31 -25.22
N ASN A 22 -38.42 7.36 -24.35
CA ASN A 22 -39.33 6.29 -23.91
C ASN A 22 -40.35 6.85 -22.90
N ALA A 23 -41.52 6.23 -22.76
CA ALA A 23 -42.55 6.47 -21.74
C ALA A 23 -42.04 6.51 -20.27
N THR A 24 -40.81 6.06 -19.98
CA THR A 24 -40.15 6.19 -18.67
C THR A 24 -39.18 7.39 -18.54
N GLY A 25 -39.09 8.26 -19.55
CA GLY A 25 -38.29 9.50 -19.50
C GLY A 25 -36.80 9.36 -19.85
N ASN A 26 -36.34 8.19 -20.31
CA ASN A 26 -34.97 7.99 -20.78
C ASN A 26 -34.85 8.34 -22.27
N CYS A 27 -33.96 9.28 -22.61
CA CYS A 27 -33.68 9.70 -23.99
C CYS A 27 -32.48 8.91 -24.56
N SER A 28 -32.72 8.16 -25.64
CA SER A 28 -31.65 7.49 -26.41
C SER A 28 -31.16 8.41 -27.53
N TRP A 29 -29.85 8.68 -27.54
CA TRP A 29 -29.20 9.55 -28.51
C TRP A 29 -28.66 8.71 -29.69
N LEU A 30 -29.35 8.77 -30.83
CA LEU A 30 -28.89 8.16 -32.08
C LEU A 30 -28.07 9.20 -32.83
N LEU A 31 -26.75 8.99 -32.93
CA LEU A 31 -25.87 9.77 -33.80
C LEU A 31 -26.21 9.46 -35.26
N LEU A 32 -27.06 10.29 -35.87
CA LEU A 32 -27.21 10.34 -37.33
C LEU A 32 -26.08 11.21 -37.90
N ASP A 33 -25.02 10.57 -38.40
CA ASP A 33 -24.04 11.23 -39.26
C ASP A 33 -24.72 11.62 -40.59
N PRO A 34 -24.78 12.91 -40.98
CA PRO A 34 -25.47 13.35 -42.19
C PRO A 34 -24.77 12.99 -43.51
N SER A 35 -23.59 12.37 -43.48
CA SER A 35 -22.71 12.29 -44.66
C SER A 35 -22.77 10.98 -45.46
N GLY A 36 -23.56 9.98 -45.06
CA GLY A 36 -23.82 8.79 -45.89
C GLY A 36 -22.57 8.00 -46.31
N ALA A 37 -21.47 8.09 -45.56
CA ALA A 37 -20.31 7.24 -45.75
C ALA A 37 -20.60 5.83 -45.20
N PRO A 38 -20.20 4.75 -45.90
CA PRO A 38 -20.19 3.43 -45.28
C PRO A 38 -19.31 3.48 -44.02
N PRO A 39 -19.61 2.69 -42.96
CA PRO A 39 -18.84 2.72 -41.74
C PRO A 39 -17.38 2.51 -42.10
N LEU A 40 -16.55 3.53 -41.83
CA LEU A 40 -15.11 3.41 -41.97
C LEU A 40 -14.74 2.15 -41.19
N SER A 41 -14.14 1.20 -41.90
CA SER A 41 -13.43 0.09 -41.30
C SER A 41 -12.67 0.66 -40.10
N SER A 42 -13.03 0.19 -38.92
CA SER A 42 -12.34 0.46 -37.68
C SER A 42 -10.84 0.61 -37.99
N THR A 43 -10.33 1.83 -37.85
CA THR A 43 -8.91 2.03 -37.54
C THR A 43 -8.53 0.94 -36.56
N PRO A 44 -7.38 0.25 -36.71
CA PRO A 44 -7.06 -0.85 -35.81
C PRO A 44 -7.10 -0.26 -34.40
N GLU A 45 -8.17 -0.57 -33.66
CA GLU A 45 -8.21 -0.34 -32.24
C GLU A 45 -6.93 -0.98 -31.75
N THR A 46 -6.09 -0.21 -31.05
CA THR A 46 -5.12 -0.76 -30.12
C THR A 46 -5.92 -1.57 -29.11
N ARG A 47 -6.35 -2.77 -29.51
CA ARG A 47 -6.98 -3.74 -28.65
C ARG A 47 -5.92 -4.03 -27.62
N LEU A 48 -6.17 -3.61 -26.39
CA LEU A 48 -5.52 -4.13 -25.21
C LEU A 48 -5.62 -5.66 -25.32
N HIS A 49 -4.55 -6.29 -25.79
CA HIS A 49 -4.60 -7.71 -26.15
C HIS A 49 -4.69 -8.46 -24.83
N ARG A 50 -5.90 -8.92 -24.48
CA ARG A 50 -6.11 -9.72 -23.26
C ARG A 50 -5.12 -10.89 -23.30
N PRO A 51 -4.27 -11.04 -22.27
CA PRO A 51 -3.28 -12.11 -22.26
C PRO A 51 -3.93 -13.48 -22.24
N THR A 52 -3.24 -14.47 -22.80
CA THR A 52 -3.69 -15.85 -22.73
C THR A 52 -3.71 -16.33 -21.27
N PRO A 53 -4.62 -17.23 -20.87
CA PRO A 53 -4.65 -17.74 -19.49
C PRO A 53 -3.29 -18.27 -19.03
N THR A 54 -2.56 -18.97 -19.90
CA THR A 54 -1.20 -19.47 -19.62
C THR A 54 -0.24 -18.33 -19.26
N GLN A 55 -0.28 -17.21 -19.99
CA GLN A 55 0.55 -16.04 -19.68
C GLN A 55 0.17 -15.44 -18.33
N VAL A 56 -1.12 -15.32 -18.03
CA VAL A 56 -1.60 -14.78 -16.74
C VAL A 56 -1.07 -15.62 -15.57
N TRP A 57 -1.22 -16.94 -15.65
CA TRP A 57 -0.72 -17.86 -14.62
C TRP A 57 0.80 -17.85 -14.49
N MET A 58 1.53 -17.81 -15.61
CA MET A 58 3.00 -17.81 -15.57
C MET A 58 3.57 -16.49 -15.05
N PHE A 59 3.14 -15.34 -15.59
CA PHE A 59 3.65 -14.04 -15.15
C PHE A 59 3.16 -13.69 -13.75
N GLY A 60 1.88 -13.93 -13.43
CA GLY A 60 1.34 -13.73 -12.09
C GLY A 60 2.02 -14.62 -11.05
N GLY A 61 2.17 -15.91 -11.34
CA GLY A 61 2.86 -16.86 -10.46
C GLY A 61 4.33 -16.50 -10.24
N LEU A 62 5.03 -16.07 -11.30
CA LEU A 62 6.43 -15.62 -11.21
C LEU A 62 6.54 -14.35 -10.36
N SER A 63 5.70 -13.35 -10.59
CA SER A 63 5.68 -12.10 -9.81
C SER A 63 5.45 -12.39 -8.33
N VAL A 64 4.42 -13.19 -8.01
CA VAL A 64 4.10 -13.55 -6.62
C VAL A 64 5.22 -14.36 -5.97
N ALA A 65 5.85 -15.28 -6.70
CA ALA A 65 7.00 -16.02 -6.19
C ALA A 65 8.18 -15.11 -5.88
N LEU A 66 8.49 -14.15 -6.77
CA LEU A 66 9.59 -13.20 -6.56
C LEU A 66 9.34 -12.28 -5.37
N ILE A 67 8.11 -11.79 -5.20
CA ILE A 67 7.70 -10.98 -4.05
C ILE A 67 7.76 -11.83 -2.77
N SER A 68 7.19 -13.04 -2.76
CA SER A 68 7.22 -13.90 -1.56
C SER A 68 8.63 -14.28 -1.08
N LEU A 69 9.65 -14.18 -1.95
CA LEU A 69 11.03 -14.41 -1.56
C LEU A 69 11.58 -13.29 -0.69
N SER A 70 11.07 -12.05 -0.75
CA SER A 70 11.55 -10.97 0.12
C SER A 70 11.31 -11.28 1.60
N GLY A 71 10.33 -12.13 1.93
CA GLY A 71 10.07 -12.59 3.29
C GLY A 71 11.23 -13.35 3.93
N ILE A 72 12.17 -13.83 3.11
CA ILE A 72 13.41 -14.52 3.53
C ILE A 72 14.63 -13.57 3.46
N PHE A 73 14.56 -12.47 2.69
CA PHE A 73 15.68 -11.53 2.48
C PHE A 73 16.14 -10.84 3.76
N GLY A 74 15.27 -10.68 4.76
CA GLY A 74 15.65 -10.11 6.07
C GLY A 74 16.84 -10.85 6.73
N ALA A 75 16.99 -12.15 6.48
CA ALA A 75 18.11 -12.94 6.98
C ALA A 75 19.41 -12.70 6.21
N VAL A 76 19.33 -12.48 4.89
CA VAL A 76 20.50 -12.15 4.05
C VAL A 76 21.07 -10.79 4.45
N LEU A 77 20.18 -9.85 4.82
CA LEU A 77 20.57 -8.53 5.28
C LEU A 77 20.90 -8.48 6.77
N TRP A 78 20.71 -9.56 7.55
CA TRP A 78 21.05 -9.64 8.99
C TRP A 78 22.43 -9.06 9.36
N PRO A 79 23.51 -9.27 8.59
CA PRO A 79 24.80 -8.64 8.87
C PRO A 79 24.74 -7.10 8.83
N ILE A 80 23.89 -6.55 7.97
CA ILE A 80 23.64 -5.11 7.82
C ILE A 80 22.81 -4.56 8.97
N PHE A 81 21.91 -5.33 9.58
CA PHE A 81 21.12 -4.90 10.75
C PHE A 81 22.01 -4.48 11.94
N ASN A 82 23.19 -5.10 12.07
CA ASN A 82 24.16 -4.76 13.11
C ASN A 82 25.03 -3.54 12.77
N SER A 83 24.88 -2.97 11.57
CA SER A 83 25.64 -1.80 11.13
C SER A 83 25.01 -0.50 11.64
N PRO A 84 25.81 0.57 11.87
CA PRO A 84 25.28 1.89 12.22
C PRO A 84 24.48 2.52 11.06
N PHE A 85 24.55 1.95 9.87
CA PHE A 85 23.86 2.44 8.67
C PHE A 85 22.42 1.94 8.59
N TYR A 86 22.08 0.79 9.22
CA TYR A 86 20.75 0.19 9.16
C TYR A 86 19.59 1.17 9.45
N PRO A 87 19.64 2.01 10.50
CA PRO A 87 18.55 2.94 10.76
C PRO A 87 18.35 3.94 9.61
N HIS A 88 19.42 4.36 8.95
CA HIS A 88 19.35 5.30 7.81
C HIS A 88 18.72 4.61 6.59
N VAL A 89 19.08 3.35 6.33
CA VAL A 89 18.46 2.54 5.27
C VAL A 89 16.96 2.37 5.52
N MET A 90 16.56 2.01 6.74
CA MET A 90 15.13 1.78 7.05
C MET A 90 14.28 3.03 6.85
N ARG A 91 14.83 4.22 7.14
CA ARG A 91 14.12 5.49 6.89
C ARG A 91 13.81 5.69 5.41
N VAL A 92 14.76 5.33 4.55
CA VAL A 92 14.58 5.40 3.08
C VAL A 92 13.63 4.31 2.61
N LEU A 93 13.80 3.06 3.08
CA LEU A 93 12.97 1.92 2.65
C LEU A 93 11.50 2.06 3.08
N ILE A 94 11.23 2.41 4.34
CA ILE A 94 9.84 2.64 4.78
C ILE A 94 9.26 3.87 4.06
N GLY A 95 10.08 4.89 3.79
CA GLY A 95 9.68 6.00 2.93
C GLY A 95 9.29 5.53 1.52
N LEU A 96 10.10 4.67 0.91
CA LEU A 96 9.84 4.06 -0.38
C LEU A 96 8.51 3.31 -0.38
N ALA A 97 8.23 2.50 0.65
CA ALA A 97 6.97 1.77 0.80
C ALA A 97 5.76 2.71 0.96
N VAL A 98 5.86 3.78 1.74
CA VAL A 98 4.79 4.79 1.83
C VAL A 98 4.51 5.39 0.46
N GLY A 99 5.58 5.76 -0.25
CA GLY A 99 5.51 6.33 -1.59
C GLY A 99 4.88 5.39 -2.60
N SER A 100 5.37 4.15 -2.70
CA SER A 100 4.85 3.15 -3.64
C SER A 100 3.41 2.78 -3.31
N LEU A 101 3.06 2.47 -2.07
CA LEU A 101 1.75 1.94 -1.71
C LEU A 101 0.63 2.97 -1.91
N SER A 102 0.87 4.21 -1.47
CA SER A 102 -0.08 5.30 -1.69
C SER A 102 -0.21 5.66 -3.17
N SER A 103 0.87 5.58 -3.94
CA SER A 103 0.85 5.81 -5.40
C SER A 103 0.21 4.66 -6.18
N THR A 104 0.41 3.40 -5.78
CA THR A 104 -0.26 2.23 -6.37
C THR A 104 -1.77 2.38 -6.20
N ALA A 105 -2.22 2.76 -5.00
CA ALA A 105 -3.64 3.05 -4.75
C ALA A 105 -4.18 4.18 -5.65
N ILE A 106 -3.52 5.36 -5.64
CA ILE A 106 -4.06 6.57 -6.27
C ILE A 106 -3.85 6.61 -7.79
N PHE A 107 -2.73 6.09 -8.31
CA PHE A 107 -2.39 6.14 -9.73
C PHE A 107 -2.86 4.92 -10.50
N GLN A 108 -2.92 3.74 -9.89
CA GLN A 108 -3.23 2.48 -10.59
C GLN A 108 -4.59 1.94 -10.17
N LEU A 109 -4.75 1.52 -8.92
CA LEU A 109 -5.90 0.70 -8.50
C LEU A 109 -7.22 1.48 -8.48
N ILE A 110 -7.24 2.68 -7.89
CA ILE A 110 -8.48 3.48 -7.84
C ILE A 110 -8.93 3.88 -9.26
N PRO A 111 -8.06 4.44 -10.14
CA PRO A 111 -8.46 4.75 -11.50
C PRO A 111 -8.93 3.54 -12.32
N GLU A 112 -8.26 2.39 -12.16
CA GLU A 112 -8.67 1.14 -12.82
C GLU A 112 -10.03 0.65 -12.29
N GLY A 113 -10.27 0.78 -10.99
CA GLY A 113 -11.56 0.49 -10.35
C GLY A 113 -12.70 1.43 -10.75
N PHE A 114 -12.40 2.58 -11.34
CA PHE A 114 -13.38 3.48 -11.96
C PHE A 114 -13.36 3.41 -13.50
N SER A 115 -12.59 2.49 -14.08
CA SER A 115 -12.38 2.35 -15.52
C SER A 115 -11.94 3.67 -16.20
N LEU A 116 -11.21 4.52 -15.48
CA LEU A 116 -10.73 5.81 -16.01
C LEU A 116 -9.62 5.64 -17.04
N LYS A 117 -8.84 4.56 -16.93
CA LYS A 117 -7.73 4.27 -17.85
C LYS A 117 -8.21 3.90 -19.26
N GLU A 118 -9.34 3.20 -19.37
CA GLU A 118 -9.94 2.82 -20.66
C GLU A 118 -10.52 4.02 -21.42
N ASN A 119 -11.00 5.04 -20.69
CA ASN A 119 -11.71 6.19 -21.25
C ASN A 119 -10.80 7.40 -21.56
N ASP A 120 -9.52 7.36 -21.17
CA ASP A 120 -8.58 8.48 -21.30
C ASP A 120 -7.20 8.03 -21.82
N PRO A 121 -7.00 7.92 -23.15
CA PRO A 121 -5.74 7.45 -23.74
C PRO A 121 -4.57 8.43 -23.52
N HIS A 122 -4.82 9.67 -23.11
CA HIS A 122 -3.77 10.66 -22.83
C HIS A 122 -3.33 10.69 -21.36
N HIS A 123 -3.92 9.84 -20.51
CA HIS A 123 -3.66 9.82 -19.07
C HIS A 123 -3.83 11.20 -18.43
N GLU A 124 -4.83 11.98 -18.86
CA GLU A 124 -5.15 13.26 -18.22
C GLU A 124 -5.56 13.06 -16.76
N TYR A 125 -6.22 11.94 -16.44
CA TYR A 125 -6.53 11.55 -15.06
C TYR A 125 -5.27 11.48 -14.17
N LEU A 126 -4.12 11.10 -14.73
CA LEU A 126 -2.88 10.92 -13.98
C LEU A 126 -2.37 12.27 -13.43
N LYS A 127 -2.62 13.38 -14.14
CA LYS A 127 -2.31 14.72 -13.62
C LYS A 127 -3.15 15.05 -12.39
N VAL A 128 -4.44 14.75 -12.43
CA VAL A 128 -5.36 14.96 -11.30
C VAL A 128 -4.95 14.06 -10.12
N ALA A 129 -4.67 12.79 -10.39
CA ALA A 129 -4.20 11.84 -9.39
C ALA A 129 -2.89 12.29 -8.73
N MET A 130 -1.96 12.86 -9.51
CA MET A 130 -0.72 13.44 -9.00
C MET A 130 -0.98 14.60 -8.03
N TYR A 131 -1.93 15.51 -8.32
CA TYR A 131 -2.31 16.57 -7.37
C TYR A 131 -2.95 16.01 -6.10
N THR A 132 -3.78 14.96 -6.23
CA THR A 132 -4.34 14.24 -5.07
C THR A 132 -3.23 13.67 -4.20
N TRP A 133 -2.28 12.93 -4.79
CA TRP A 133 -1.13 12.38 -4.06
C TRP A 133 -0.25 13.46 -3.42
N PHE A 134 0.03 14.53 -4.17
CA PHE A 134 0.82 15.67 -3.69
C PHE A 134 0.22 16.32 -2.44
N SER A 135 -1.11 16.39 -2.34
CA SER A 135 -1.78 16.94 -1.16
C SER A 135 -1.45 16.14 0.12
N PHE A 136 -1.43 14.80 0.05
CA PHE A 136 -1.05 13.93 1.17
C PHE A 136 0.41 14.16 1.57
N TRP A 137 1.31 14.22 0.58
CA TRP A 137 2.73 14.46 0.82
C TRP A 137 2.99 15.83 1.46
N VAL A 138 2.31 16.89 1.02
CA VAL A 138 2.42 18.23 1.61
C VAL A 138 1.94 18.22 3.06
N LEU A 139 0.79 17.62 3.37
CA LEU A 139 0.26 17.56 4.72
C LEU A 139 1.20 16.78 5.66
N PHE A 140 1.69 15.62 5.22
CA PHE A 140 2.72 14.86 5.93
C PHE A 140 3.98 15.70 6.19
N SER A 141 4.47 16.41 5.17
CA SER A 141 5.66 17.24 5.26
C SER A 141 5.49 18.40 6.24
N VAL A 142 4.35 19.08 6.21
CA VAL A 142 4.03 20.18 7.16
C VAL A 142 3.94 19.65 8.59
N GLU A 143 3.29 18.51 8.80
CA GLU A 143 3.18 17.89 10.12
C GLU A 143 4.57 17.51 10.68
N ALA A 144 5.40 16.87 9.85
CA ALA A 144 6.76 16.48 10.22
C ALA A 144 7.66 17.70 10.52
N LEU A 145 7.64 18.72 9.66
CA LEU A 145 8.44 19.94 9.85
C LEU A 145 8.00 20.71 11.10
N THR A 146 6.70 20.79 11.35
CA THR A 146 6.15 21.42 12.57
C THR A 146 6.65 20.69 13.82
N LYS A 147 6.68 19.35 13.83
CA LYS A 147 7.25 18.57 14.93
C LYS A 147 8.73 18.85 15.13
N ILE A 148 9.52 19.02 14.07
CA ILE A 148 10.97 19.32 14.15
C ILE A 148 11.21 20.73 14.71
N VAL A 149 10.48 21.72 14.19
CA VAL A 149 10.64 23.14 14.54
C VAL A 149 10.20 23.39 16.00
N PHE A 150 9.01 22.90 16.39
CA PHE A 150 8.43 23.19 17.71
C PHE A 150 8.74 22.12 18.77
N GLY A 151 9.15 20.93 18.38
CA GLY A 151 9.42 19.83 19.31
C GLY A 151 10.77 19.92 20.05
N GLY A 152 11.66 20.84 19.67
CA GLY A 152 12.99 21.00 20.27
C GLY A 152 13.04 21.61 21.68
N ASN A 153 11.93 22.09 22.23
CA ASN A 153 11.94 22.91 23.46
C ASN A 153 11.58 22.19 24.77
N LYS A 154 11.53 20.84 24.80
CA LYS A 154 11.23 20.09 26.03
C LYS A 154 12.36 19.17 26.49
N SER A 155 13.55 19.71 26.76
CA SER A 155 14.49 19.09 27.71
C SER A 155 15.57 20.06 28.20
N LYS A 156 15.19 20.95 29.13
CA LYS A 156 16.10 21.49 30.16
C LYS A 156 15.32 21.84 31.44
N THR A 157 14.67 20.86 32.07
CA THR A 157 14.35 20.97 33.50
C THR A 157 14.08 19.60 34.12
N LYS A 158 15.07 19.05 34.84
CA LYS A 158 14.94 18.55 36.22
C LYS A 158 16.32 18.04 36.67
N ASN A 159 17.05 18.90 37.38
CA ASN A 159 18.01 18.45 38.37
C ASN A 159 17.21 17.79 39.50
N GLY A 160 17.34 16.47 39.63
CA GLY A 160 16.89 15.65 40.75
C GLY A 160 17.94 14.58 41.05
N PRO A 161 18.04 14.06 42.29
CA PRO A 161 19.32 13.65 42.89
C PRO A 161 19.98 12.46 42.20
N LYS A 162 21.31 12.52 42.09
CA LYS A 162 22.16 11.40 41.69
C LYS A 162 21.92 10.19 42.60
N VAL A 163 21.40 9.10 42.04
CA VAL A 163 21.56 7.75 42.60
C VAL A 163 22.43 6.97 41.63
N ASN A 164 23.56 6.48 42.13
CA ASN A 164 24.53 5.73 41.37
C ASN A 164 24.37 4.22 41.64
N ALA A 165 24.72 3.43 40.62
CA ALA A 165 25.02 1.99 40.61
C ALA A 165 23.86 0.99 40.78
N ASN A 166 23.25 0.57 39.67
CA ASN A 166 23.57 -0.72 39.03
C ASN A 166 22.76 -0.89 37.73
N GLY A 167 23.45 -1.31 36.67
CA GLY A 167 22.98 -1.25 35.28
C GLY A 167 21.79 -2.16 34.96
N ASN A 168 20.97 -1.68 34.03
CA ASN A 168 20.41 -2.39 32.87
C ASN A 168 19.43 -1.43 32.17
N THR A 169 19.82 -0.88 31.02
CA THR A 169 18.95 -0.02 30.19
C THR A 169 18.08 -0.90 29.29
N CYS A 170 16.78 -0.95 29.57
CA CYS A 170 15.76 -1.44 28.63
C CYS A 170 15.09 -0.22 27.98
N GLY A 171 15.16 -0.13 26.65
CA GLY A 171 14.41 0.87 25.88
C GLY A 171 12.91 0.63 26.07
N SER A 172 12.19 1.65 26.52
CA SER A 172 10.75 1.59 26.75
C SER A 172 10.02 2.01 25.48
N LEU A 173 9.30 1.06 24.86
CA LEU A 173 8.18 1.36 23.99
C LEU A 173 7.15 2.20 24.78
N GLY A 174 6.64 3.25 24.14
CA GLY A 174 5.56 4.06 24.68
C GLY A 174 4.21 3.37 24.47
N ILE A 175 3.65 2.78 25.53
CA ILE A 175 2.21 2.48 25.62
C ILE A 175 1.68 3.24 26.83
N LYS A 176 0.58 3.98 26.62
CA LYS A 176 -0.09 4.77 27.66
C LYS A 176 -0.37 3.91 28.89
N GLU A 177 0.24 4.31 29.99
CA GLU A 177 0.10 3.73 31.32
C GLU A 177 -1.30 4.04 31.87
N PHE A 178 -2.13 3.02 32.09
CA PHE A 178 -3.31 3.14 32.93
C PHE A 178 -2.87 2.90 34.37
N GLU A 179 -2.76 3.97 35.16
CA GLU A 179 -2.41 3.93 36.57
C GLU A 179 -3.45 3.13 37.36
N LEU A 180 -3.03 2.01 37.95
CA LEU A 180 -3.70 1.42 39.10
C LEU A 180 -2.71 1.34 40.26
N ASN A 181 -2.46 2.50 40.87
CA ASN A 181 -1.63 2.62 42.05
C ASN A 181 -2.46 2.33 43.31
N GLY A 182 -1.93 1.47 44.19
CA GLY A 182 -2.24 1.49 45.62
C GLY A 182 -3.06 0.32 46.17
N LEU A 183 -2.38 -0.76 46.57
CA LEU A 183 -2.54 -1.46 47.87
C LEU A 183 -1.72 -2.76 47.87
N LEU A 184 -1.17 -3.09 49.04
CA LEU A 184 -0.43 -4.32 49.42
C LEU A 184 1.10 -4.25 49.28
N SER A 185 1.69 -3.69 50.33
CA SER A 185 3.08 -3.82 50.75
C SER A 185 3.43 -5.27 51.14
N THR A 186 4.71 -5.59 50.88
CA THR A 186 5.56 -6.57 51.60
C THR A 186 5.15 -8.06 51.56
N SER A 187 5.44 -8.73 50.43
CA SER A 187 5.74 -10.19 50.36
C SER A 187 6.10 -10.67 48.93
N GLY A 188 5.73 -9.94 47.87
CA GLY A 188 5.67 -10.51 46.51
C GLY A 188 6.74 -10.12 45.49
N GLN A 189 7.95 -9.65 45.82
CA GLN A 189 8.87 -9.13 44.79
C GLN A 189 9.30 -10.17 43.74
N ALA A 190 9.57 -11.42 44.13
CA ALA A 190 9.90 -12.48 43.17
C ALA A 190 8.69 -12.92 42.31
N LYS A 191 7.50 -12.99 42.92
CA LYS A 191 6.27 -13.35 42.22
C LYS A 191 5.76 -12.23 41.31
N ARG A 192 5.97 -10.96 41.68
CA ARG A 192 5.61 -9.78 40.90
C ARG A 192 6.57 -9.57 39.73
N ALA A 193 7.87 -9.82 39.89
CA ALA A 193 8.83 -9.83 38.78
C ALA A 193 8.54 -10.98 37.80
N SER A 194 8.24 -12.19 38.30
CA SER A 194 7.80 -13.30 37.46
C SER A 194 6.48 -12.98 36.75
N LEU A 195 5.48 -12.41 37.44
CA LEU A 195 4.19 -12.07 36.85
C LEU A 195 4.31 -10.92 35.83
N THR A 196 5.08 -9.88 36.10
CA THR A 196 5.35 -8.78 35.13
C THR A 196 6.22 -9.22 33.96
N MET A 197 7.17 -10.13 34.15
CA MET A 197 7.91 -10.76 33.05
C MET A 197 6.99 -11.65 32.20
N THR A 198 6.08 -12.40 32.83
CA THR A 198 5.11 -13.26 32.12
C THR A 198 4.08 -12.41 31.36
N GLU A 199 3.60 -11.31 31.95
CA GLU A 199 2.69 -10.35 31.31
C GLU A 199 3.35 -9.62 30.15
N THR A 200 4.60 -9.16 30.34
CA THR A 200 5.36 -8.48 29.27
C THR A 200 5.68 -9.44 28.14
N SER A 201 6.07 -10.68 28.44
CA SER A 201 6.29 -11.73 27.44
C SER A 201 5.00 -12.12 26.71
N GLN A 202 3.86 -12.18 27.39
CA GLN A 202 2.55 -12.40 26.76
C GLN A 202 2.13 -11.22 25.88
N LYS A 203 2.29 -9.97 26.32
CA LYS A 203 1.97 -8.78 25.53
C LYS A 203 2.79 -8.73 24.25
N VAL A 204 4.08 -9.04 24.36
CA VAL A 204 5.02 -9.10 23.23
C VAL A 204 4.66 -10.23 22.26
N ALA A 205 4.25 -11.41 22.76
CA ALA A 205 3.76 -12.51 21.92
C ALA A 205 2.44 -12.15 21.20
N THR A 206 1.52 -11.45 21.87
CA THR A 206 0.26 -11.00 21.26
C THR A 206 0.49 -10.01 20.11
N VAL A 207 1.43 -9.06 20.27
CA VAL A 207 1.77 -8.10 19.21
C VAL A 207 2.35 -8.81 17.99
N ALA A 208 3.24 -9.79 18.18
CA ALA A 208 3.82 -10.56 17.07
C ALA A 208 2.77 -11.31 16.24
N TRP A 209 1.74 -11.90 16.89
CA TRP A 209 0.66 -12.59 16.17
C TRP A 209 -0.26 -11.64 15.39
N ILE A 210 -0.51 -10.44 15.91
CA ILE A 210 -1.29 -9.41 15.22
C ILE A 210 -0.55 -8.97 13.95
N ILE A 211 0.78 -8.78 14.03
CA ILE A 211 1.61 -8.43 12.87
C ILE A 211 1.55 -9.52 11.81
N ILE A 212 1.85 -10.78 12.15
CA ILE A 212 1.83 -11.91 11.20
C ILE A 212 0.47 -12.06 10.52
N PHE A 213 -0.62 -11.93 11.27
CA PHE A 213 -1.96 -12.05 10.70
C PHE A 213 -2.33 -10.86 9.80
N GLY A 214 -1.96 -9.64 10.21
CA GLY A 214 -2.17 -8.44 9.42
C GLY A 214 -1.40 -8.48 8.10
N ASP A 215 -0.12 -8.86 8.17
CA ASP A 215 0.77 -9.04 7.03
C ASP A 215 0.24 -10.14 6.08
N GLY A 216 -0.31 -11.23 6.63
CA GLY A 216 -0.88 -12.31 5.82
C GLY A 216 -2.14 -11.89 5.07
N LEU A 217 -2.94 -11.00 5.65
CA LEU A 217 -4.09 -10.41 4.96
C LEU A 217 -3.67 -9.39 3.89
N HIS A 218 -2.60 -8.63 4.13
CA HIS A 218 -2.05 -7.68 3.15
C HIS A 218 -1.53 -8.45 1.91
N ASN A 219 -0.64 -9.42 2.14
CA ASN A 219 -0.09 -10.29 1.10
C ASN A 219 -1.18 -11.02 0.28
N PHE A 220 -2.27 -11.42 0.94
CA PHE A 220 -3.42 -12.00 0.23
C PHE A 220 -4.05 -11.02 -0.77
N ILE A 221 -4.19 -9.74 -0.40
CA ILE A 221 -4.75 -8.72 -1.29
C ILE A 221 -3.75 -8.28 -2.35
N ASP A 222 -2.45 -8.32 -2.06
CA ASP A 222 -1.40 -8.11 -3.05
C ASP A 222 -1.48 -9.15 -4.16
N GLY A 223 -1.53 -10.43 -3.77
CA GLY A 223 -1.72 -11.53 -4.70
C GLY A 223 -2.99 -11.37 -5.54
N MET A 224 -4.10 -10.99 -4.89
CA MET A 224 -5.37 -10.76 -5.58
C MET A 224 -5.27 -9.62 -6.62
N SER A 225 -4.59 -8.53 -6.27
CA SER A 225 -4.36 -7.38 -7.15
C SER A 225 -3.47 -7.75 -8.34
N ILE A 226 -2.41 -8.55 -8.11
CA ILE A 226 -1.54 -9.07 -9.17
C ILE A 226 -2.32 -9.96 -10.13
N GLY A 227 -3.15 -10.87 -9.60
CA GLY A 227 -3.98 -11.78 -10.41
C GLY A 227 -4.99 -11.03 -11.27
N ALA A 228 -5.68 -10.05 -10.69
CA ALA A 228 -6.60 -9.18 -11.42
C ALA A 228 -5.86 -8.32 -12.46
N GLY A 229 -4.70 -7.78 -12.10
CA GLY A 229 -3.82 -6.98 -12.97
C GLY A 229 -3.43 -7.71 -14.24
N TYR A 230 -2.86 -8.92 -14.11
CA TYR A 230 -2.49 -9.73 -15.26
C TYR A 230 -3.69 -10.24 -16.05
N SER A 231 -4.84 -10.46 -15.41
CA SER A 231 -6.08 -10.84 -16.13
C SER A 231 -6.63 -9.71 -17.00
N HIS A 232 -6.31 -8.45 -16.65
CA HIS A 232 -6.66 -7.27 -17.42
C HIS A 232 -5.63 -7.00 -18.54
N SER A 233 -4.35 -6.84 -18.21
CA SER A 233 -3.27 -6.72 -19.20
C SER A 233 -1.89 -7.07 -18.63
N ILE A 234 -0.94 -7.44 -19.48
CA ILE A 234 0.45 -7.69 -19.05
C ILE A 234 1.09 -6.43 -18.48
N GLY A 235 0.88 -5.26 -19.11
CA GLY A 235 1.42 -3.98 -18.65
C GLY A 235 0.88 -3.59 -17.27
N THR A 236 -0.43 -3.72 -17.05
CA THR A 236 -1.06 -3.48 -15.74
C THR A 236 -0.53 -4.46 -14.69
N GLY A 237 -0.46 -5.76 -15.00
CA GLY A 237 0.06 -6.78 -14.09
C GLY A 237 1.52 -6.56 -13.68
N ILE A 238 2.41 -6.21 -14.62
CA ILE A 238 3.81 -5.86 -14.33
C ILE A 238 3.88 -4.61 -13.46
N SER A 239 3.12 -3.57 -13.81
CA SER A 239 3.10 -2.29 -13.08
C SER A 239 2.67 -2.47 -11.62
N ILE A 240 1.60 -3.23 -11.38
CA ILE A 240 1.10 -3.56 -10.03
C ILE A 240 2.12 -4.42 -9.28
N SER A 241 2.70 -5.43 -9.93
CA SER A 241 3.69 -6.32 -9.31
C SER A 241 4.95 -5.57 -8.84
N ILE A 242 5.45 -4.63 -9.65
CA ILE A 242 6.60 -3.81 -9.26
C ILE A 242 6.22 -2.86 -8.13
N GLY A 243 5.00 -2.30 -8.16
CA GLY A 243 4.47 -1.47 -7.08
C GLY A 243 4.49 -2.18 -5.74
N ILE A 244 3.85 -3.35 -5.68
CA ILE A 244 3.80 -4.22 -4.50
C ILE A 244 5.20 -4.63 -4.06
N ALA A 245 6.07 -5.04 -4.98
CA ALA A 245 7.45 -5.41 -4.62
C ALA A 245 8.21 -4.26 -3.92
N CYS A 246 7.90 -3.00 -4.24
CA CYS A 246 8.55 -1.84 -3.63
C CYS A 246 8.06 -1.53 -2.21
N GLU A 247 6.84 -1.93 -1.82
CA GLU A 247 6.39 -1.81 -0.42
C GLU A 247 6.61 -3.06 0.42
N GLU A 248 6.49 -4.25 -0.17
CA GLU A 248 6.63 -5.51 0.56
C GLU A 248 8.06 -5.73 1.04
N PHE A 249 9.06 -5.41 0.21
CA PHE A 249 10.45 -5.57 0.61
C PHE A 249 10.81 -4.73 1.87
N PRO A 250 10.47 -3.42 1.95
CA PRO A 250 10.60 -2.67 3.20
C PRO A 250 9.73 -3.18 4.36
N HIS A 251 8.48 -3.56 4.08
CA HIS A 251 7.50 -3.96 5.10
C HIS A 251 7.95 -5.24 5.81
N GLU A 252 8.27 -6.29 5.06
CA GLU A 252 8.75 -7.56 5.58
C GLU A 252 10.06 -7.42 6.37
N LEU A 253 10.91 -6.46 6.00
CA LEU A 253 12.15 -6.17 6.71
C LEU A 253 11.89 -5.53 8.08
N GLY A 254 10.88 -4.66 8.16
CA GLY A 254 10.39 -4.07 9.41
C GLY A 254 9.75 -5.10 10.32
N ASP A 255 8.83 -5.91 9.78
CA ASP A 255 8.14 -6.99 10.50
C ASP A 255 9.14 -8.00 11.06
N PHE A 256 10.13 -8.39 10.25
CA PHE A 256 11.21 -9.23 10.71
C PHE A 256 11.96 -8.62 11.91
N ALA A 257 12.28 -7.31 11.89
CA ALA A 257 12.95 -6.64 13.00
C ALA A 257 12.10 -6.70 14.30
N ILE A 258 10.79 -6.45 14.18
CA ILE A 258 9.86 -6.48 15.32
C ILE A 258 9.72 -7.91 15.86
N LEU A 259 9.60 -8.91 14.99
CA LEU A 259 9.50 -10.31 15.39
C LEU A 259 10.73 -10.77 16.19
N ILE A 260 11.93 -10.40 15.76
CA ILE A 260 13.15 -10.70 16.51
C ILE A 260 13.18 -9.96 17.86
N GLN A 261 12.80 -8.68 17.87
CA GLN A 261 12.74 -7.88 19.10
C GLN A 261 11.68 -8.41 20.07
N SER A 262 10.66 -9.11 19.58
CA SER A 262 9.65 -9.80 20.38
C SER A 262 10.19 -11.06 21.10
N GLY A 263 11.44 -11.44 20.87
CA GLY A 263 12.07 -12.63 21.45
C GLY A 263 11.89 -13.89 20.59
N MET A 264 11.38 -13.75 19.36
CA MET A 264 11.32 -14.86 18.41
C MET A 264 12.72 -15.20 17.88
N SER A 265 13.05 -16.49 17.81
CA SER A 265 14.31 -16.93 17.19
C SER A 265 14.34 -16.59 15.70
N LEU A 266 15.52 -16.29 15.15
CA LEU A 266 15.75 -15.99 13.73
C LEU A 266 14.95 -16.88 12.77
N GLN A 267 15.08 -18.20 12.92
CA GLN A 267 14.41 -19.18 12.04
C GLN A 267 12.88 -19.11 12.12
N ARG A 268 12.33 -18.85 13.31
CA ARG A 268 10.87 -18.74 13.50
C ARG A 268 10.35 -17.45 12.89
N ALA A 269 11.04 -16.33 13.08
CA ALA A 269 10.66 -15.04 12.49
C ALA A 269 10.63 -15.15 10.97
N MET A 270 11.68 -15.73 10.38
CA MET A 270 11.73 -15.98 8.93
C MET A 270 10.61 -16.90 8.45
N LEU A 271 10.34 -17.99 9.16
CA LEU A 271 9.30 -18.95 8.77
C LEU A 271 7.93 -18.29 8.78
N TYR A 272 7.56 -17.57 9.84
CA TYR A 272 6.24 -16.94 9.91
C TYR A 272 6.09 -15.80 8.92
N ASN A 273 7.15 -15.01 8.68
CA ASN A 273 7.17 -13.97 7.66
C ASN A 273 6.97 -14.57 6.26
N PHE A 274 7.70 -15.64 5.93
CA PHE A 274 7.54 -16.32 4.64
C PHE A 274 6.17 -17.01 4.48
N LEU A 275 5.63 -17.61 5.55
CA LEU A 275 4.29 -18.21 5.53
C LEU A 275 3.20 -17.16 5.34
N SER A 276 3.39 -15.97 5.92
CA SER A 276 2.55 -14.81 5.70
C SER A 276 2.59 -14.38 4.22
N ALA A 277 3.79 -14.22 3.66
CA ALA A 277 3.96 -13.89 2.24
C ALA A 277 3.31 -14.92 1.29
N CYS A 278 3.32 -16.21 1.65
CA CYS A 278 2.70 -17.27 0.84
C CYS A 278 1.17 -17.14 0.68
N THR A 279 0.47 -16.35 1.51
CA THR A 279 -0.97 -16.10 1.33
C THR A 279 -1.28 -15.39 0.01
N SER A 280 -0.30 -14.67 -0.55
CA SER A 280 -0.37 -14.03 -1.86
C SER A 280 -0.65 -15.02 -3.00
N PHE A 281 -0.21 -16.29 -2.91
CA PHE A 281 -0.59 -17.30 -3.89
C PHE A 281 -2.08 -17.63 -3.87
N VAL A 282 -2.69 -17.63 -2.68
CA VAL A 282 -4.15 -17.82 -2.54
C VAL A 282 -4.88 -16.61 -3.12
N GLY A 283 -4.37 -15.40 -2.83
CA GLY A 283 -4.81 -14.15 -3.43
C GLY A 283 -4.78 -14.20 -4.95
N LEU A 284 -3.65 -14.59 -5.53
CA LEU A 284 -3.43 -14.70 -6.97
C LEU A 284 -4.46 -15.59 -7.65
N VAL A 285 -4.68 -16.79 -7.12
CA VAL A 285 -5.67 -17.72 -7.66
C VAL A 285 -7.05 -17.05 -7.70
N LEU A 286 -7.48 -16.45 -6.60
CA LEU A 286 -8.77 -15.76 -6.54
C LEU A 286 -8.84 -14.54 -7.46
N GLY A 287 -7.76 -13.76 -7.54
CA GLY A 287 -7.64 -12.59 -8.41
C GLY A 287 -7.77 -12.95 -9.88
N ILE A 288 -7.15 -14.06 -10.31
CA ILE A 288 -7.28 -14.58 -11.69
C ILE A 288 -8.71 -15.05 -11.95
N MET A 289 -9.28 -15.88 -11.07
CA MET A 289 -10.64 -16.42 -11.25
C MET A 289 -11.70 -15.31 -11.33
N LEU A 290 -11.60 -14.30 -10.45
CA LEU A 290 -12.53 -13.17 -10.45
C LEU A 290 -12.25 -12.17 -11.59
N GLY A 291 -10.99 -12.01 -11.99
CA GLY A 291 -10.61 -11.20 -13.15
C GLY A 291 -11.11 -11.79 -14.48
N GLU A 292 -11.25 -13.11 -14.58
CA GLU A 292 -11.86 -13.76 -15.75
C GLU A 292 -13.34 -13.41 -15.91
N LEU A 293 -14.05 -13.19 -14.80
CA LEU A 293 -15.47 -12.86 -14.72
C LEU A 293 -15.78 -11.35 -14.86
N GLU A 294 -14.87 -10.57 -15.46
CA GLU A 294 -14.96 -9.10 -15.54
C GLU A 294 -15.04 -8.42 -14.15
N GLY A 295 -14.62 -9.12 -13.09
CA GLY A 295 -14.63 -8.63 -11.71
C GLY A 295 -13.40 -7.82 -11.31
N SER A 296 -12.46 -7.58 -12.23
CA SER A 296 -11.18 -6.90 -11.94
C SER A 296 -11.39 -5.50 -11.37
N THR A 297 -12.38 -4.75 -11.89
CA THR A 297 -12.72 -3.40 -11.44
C THR A 297 -13.09 -3.35 -9.96
N TYR A 298 -13.87 -4.32 -9.46
CA TYR A 298 -14.24 -4.40 -8.04
C TYR A 298 -13.05 -4.76 -7.16
N ILE A 299 -12.16 -5.63 -7.64
CA ILE A 299 -10.92 -5.97 -6.95
C ILE A 299 -10.03 -4.74 -6.83
N PHE A 300 -9.83 -3.99 -7.92
CA PHE A 300 -9.00 -2.79 -7.90
C PHE A 300 -9.58 -1.69 -7.00
N ALA A 301 -10.90 -1.49 -7.01
CA ALA A 301 -11.55 -0.55 -6.09
C ALA A 301 -11.35 -0.97 -4.61
N PHE A 302 -11.52 -2.25 -4.30
CA PHE A 302 -11.31 -2.78 -2.96
C PHE A 302 -9.85 -2.68 -2.52
N ALA A 303 -8.91 -3.16 -3.35
CA ALA A 303 -7.49 -3.13 -3.09
C ALA A 303 -6.95 -1.70 -3.00
N GLY A 304 -7.39 -0.79 -3.87
CA GLY A 304 -7.01 0.63 -3.82
C GLY A 304 -7.42 1.30 -2.51
N GLY A 305 -8.61 0.99 -2.00
CA GLY A 305 -9.04 1.44 -0.67
C GLY A 305 -8.19 0.87 0.47
N LEU A 306 -7.86 -0.42 0.41
CA LEU A 306 -7.01 -1.08 1.40
C LEU A 306 -5.59 -0.54 1.40
N PHE A 307 -4.96 -0.41 0.22
CA PHE A 307 -3.58 0.07 0.08
C PHE A 307 -3.45 1.49 0.60
N LEU A 308 -4.43 2.35 0.31
CA LEU A 308 -4.48 3.70 0.86
C LEU A 308 -4.64 3.67 2.40
N TYR A 309 -5.49 2.79 2.93
CA TYR A 309 -5.65 2.61 4.37
C TYR A 309 -4.35 2.16 5.04
N VAL A 310 -3.68 1.12 4.51
CA VAL A 310 -2.42 0.59 5.04
C VAL A 310 -1.32 1.65 5.01
N SER A 311 -1.16 2.36 3.89
CA SER A 311 -0.18 3.45 3.77
C SER A 311 -0.39 4.53 4.84
N LEU A 312 -1.63 4.97 5.04
CA LEU A 312 -1.95 6.07 5.96
C LEU A 312 -1.95 5.65 7.43
N THR A 313 -2.37 4.42 7.76
CA THR A 313 -2.60 4.00 9.15
C THR A 313 -1.51 3.11 9.72
N HIS A 314 -0.66 2.52 8.87
CA HIS A 314 0.46 1.69 9.31
C HIS A 314 1.80 2.39 9.01
N LEU A 315 2.11 2.62 7.73
CA LEU A 315 3.44 3.06 7.31
C LEU A 315 3.74 4.53 7.65
N ILE A 316 2.77 5.44 7.52
CA ILE A 316 2.97 6.85 7.94
C ILE A 316 3.25 6.94 9.45
N PRO A 317 2.46 6.32 10.34
CA PRO A 317 2.78 6.28 11.77
C PRO A 317 4.18 5.74 12.09
N GLU A 318 4.61 4.67 11.40
CA GLU A 318 5.98 4.12 11.50
C GLU A 318 7.03 5.21 11.20
N LEU A 319 6.89 5.94 10.09
CA LEU A 319 7.78 7.07 9.75
C LEU A 319 7.78 8.17 10.82
N GLN A 320 6.61 8.46 11.40
CA GLN A 320 6.49 9.45 12.45
C GLN A 320 7.19 9.02 13.74
N ASP A 321 7.15 7.73 14.09
CA ASP A 321 7.82 7.21 15.27
C ASP A 321 9.34 7.22 15.10
N MET A 322 9.85 6.84 13.92
CA MET A 322 11.28 7.02 13.58
C MET A 322 11.72 8.49 13.65
N LEU A 323 10.86 9.43 13.25
CA LEU A 323 11.13 10.86 13.33
C LEU A 323 11.17 11.34 14.80
N LYS A 324 10.25 10.88 15.64
CA LYS A 324 10.22 11.19 17.08
C LYS A 324 11.49 10.68 17.77
N GLU A 325 11.93 9.45 17.49
CA GLU A 325 13.18 8.91 18.01
C GLU A 325 14.39 9.76 17.58
N SER A 326 14.41 10.20 16.32
CA SER A 326 15.47 11.05 15.79
C SER A 326 15.48 12.44 16.45
N LEU A 327 14.30 12.97 16.77
CA LEU A 327 14.13 14.24 17.49
C LEU A 327 14.65 14.18 18.92
N GLN A 328 14.48 13.04 19.61
CA GLN A 328 15.08 12.82 20.94
C GLN A 328 16.61 12.86 20.91
N ARG A 329 17.23 12.49 19.78
CA ARG A 329 18.69 12.58 19.58
C ARG A 329 19.15 13.98 19.18
N GLY A 330 18.25 14.82 18.69
CA GLY A 330 18.49 16.23 18.38
C GLY A 330 17.84 16.67 17.06
N GLN A 331 17.64 17.98 16.89
CA GLN A 331 16.97 18.55 15.71
C GLN A 331 17.71 18.25 14.40
N CYS A 332 19.04 18.25 14.39
CA CYS A 332 19.83 17.92 13.19
C CYS A 332 19.59 16.46 12.74
N GLN A 333 19.53 15.53 13.70
CA GLN A 333 19.22 14.12 13.42
C GLN A 333 17.78 13.94 12.94
N ALA A 334 16.82 14.68 13.50
CA ALA A 334 15.45 14.70 13.02
C ALA A 334 15.33 15.23 11.59
N LEU A 335 16.06 16.30 11.26
CA LEU A 335 16.09 16.85 9.91
C LEU A 335 16.69 15.86 8.90
N LEU A 336 17.80 15.19 9.27
CA LEU A 336 18.37 14.13 8.45
C LEU A 336 17.36 12.99 8.24
N SER A 337 16.67 12.57 9.30
CA SER A 337 15.63 11.55 9.21
C SER A 337 14.51 11.97 8.25
N PHE A 338 14.04 13.21 8.37
CA PHE A 338 13.01 13.75 7.49
C PHE A 338 13.45 13.77 6.01
N VAL A 339 14.69 14.18 5.72
CA VAL A 339 15.22 14.18 4.36
C VAL A 339 15.28 12.76 3.80
N LEU A 340 15.80 11.80 4.57
CA LEU A 340 15.90 10.40 4.14
C LEU A 340 14.53 9.77 3.87
N GLN A 341 13.53 10.06 4.72
CA GLN A 341 12.15 9.61 4.52
C GLN A 341 11.56 10.18 3.21
N ASN A 342 11.78 11.48 2.94
CA ASN A 342 11.29 12.11 1.72
C ASN A 342 11.98 11.58 0.45
N VAL A 343 13.28 11.25 0.52
CA VAL A 343 13.97 10.57 -0.58
C VAL A 343 13.25 9.26 -0.93
N GLY A 344 12.92 8.46 0.09
CA GLY A 344 12.12 7.24 -0.08
C GLY A 344 10.75 7.54 -0.71
N ILE A 345 9.94 8.38 -0.06
CA ILE A 345 8.55 8.68 -0.49
C ILE A 345 8.49 9.18 -1.93
N LEU A 346 9.35 10.16 -2.27
CA LEU A 346 9.37 10.74 -3.60
C LEU A 346 9.90 9.77 -4.65
N SER A 347 10.91 8.95 -4.31
CA SER A 347 11.42 7.93 -5.24
C SER A 347 10.39 6.85 -5.54
N GLY A 348 9.65 6.37 -4.53
CA GLY A 348 8.57 5.39 -4.70
C GLY A 348 7.45 5.95 -5.55
N SER A 349 6.97 7.15 -5.22
CA SER A 349 5.89 7.79 -5.97
C SER A 349 6.29 8.12 -7.41
N ALA A 350 7.51 8.61 -7.64
CA ALA A 350 8.02 8.88 -8.99
C ALA A 350 8.14 7.59 -9.81
N LEU A 351 8.63 6.51 -9.21
CA LEU A 351 8.69 5.19 -9.86
C LEU A 351 7.30 4.75 -10.30
N LEU A 352 6.31 4.79 -9.40
CA LEU A 352 4.94 4.36 -9.69
C LEU A 352 4.24 5.27 -10.70
N TYR A 353 4.48 6.58 -10.65
CA TYR A 353 4.00 7.52 -11.66
C TYR A 353 4.55 7.17 -13.05
N CYS A 354 5.87 6.93 -13.16
CA CYS A 354 6.51 6.54 -14.41
C CYS A 354 5.97 5.20 -14.93
N LEU A 355 5.87 4.18 -14.07
CA LEU A 355 5.34 2.87 -14.43
C LEU A 355 3.91 2.98 -14.96
N THR A 356 3.06 3.73 -14.26
CA THR A 356 1.66 3.94 -14.67
C THR A 356 1.61 4.65 -16.03
N ARG A 357 2.37 5.73 -16.20
CA ARG A 357 2.38 6.54 -17.43
C ARG A 357 2.88 5.78 -18.66
N TYR A 358 3.80 4.84 -18.48
CA TYR A 358 4.41 4.07 -19.57
C TYR A 358 3.91 2.62 -19.62
N SER A 359 2.95 2.23 -18.79
CA SER A 359 2.43 0.85 -18.70
C SER A 359 1.92 0.33 -20.04
N ASP A 360 1.27 1.18 -20.83
CA ASP A 360 0.74 0.81 -22.16
C ASP A 360 1.84 0.66 -23.22
N SER A 361 3.03 1.22 -22.96
CA SER A 361 4.22 1.04 -23.82
C SER A 361 4.98 -0.25 -23.50
N ILE A 362 4.60 -0.97 -22.44
CA ILE A 362 5.13 -2.31 -22.13
C ILE A 362 4.41 -3.31 -23.05
N VAL A 363 4.62 -3.17 -24.36
CA VAL A 363 4.25 -4.18 -25.33
C VAL A 363 5.41 -5.17 -25.34
N VAL A 364 5.18 -6.34 -24.75
CA VAL A 364 6.06 -7.48 -25.00
C VAL A 364 5.76 -7.89 -26.44
N ASP A 365 6.58 -7.45 -27.39
CA ASP A 365 6.53 -7.91 -28.78
C ASP A 365 6.76 -9.43 -28.78
N TYR A 366 5.69 -10.20 -28.79
CA TYR A 366 5.75 -11.64 -28.90
C TYR A 366 6.06 -11.96 -30.36
N VAL A 367 7.32 -12.29 -30.64
CA VAL A 367 7.71 -13.02 -31.85
C VAL A 367 7.09 -14.41 -31.74
N GLY A 368 5.91 -14.58 -32.33
CA GLY A 368 5.26 -15.85 -32.59
C GLY A 368 5.49 -16.27 -34.03
#